data_AF-A0A7S3NQL4-F1
#
_entry.id   AF-A0A7S3NQL4-F1
#
_cell.length_a   1.000
_cell.length_b   1.000
_cell.length_c   1.000
_cell.angle_alpha   90.00
_cell.angle_beta   90.00
_cell.angle_gamma   90.00
#
_symmetry.space_group_name_H-M   'P 1'
#
loop_
_entity.id
_entity.type
_entity.pdbx_description
1 polymer ?
#
loop_
_entity_poly.entity_id
_entity_poly.type
_entity_poly.pdbx_seq_one_letter_code
_entity_poly.pdbx_strand_id
1 'polypeptide(L)'
;LLIFIGIGMVAATALLNKGDSDTSKNPVLGIAMLIGSVIIQGCQYIVEEKLLGSYYLNPMKVVGWEGITGTILFAILLPILQFVPCNASMCSNGVVEDTRLAFSQIGKSPVLIIFICFHVVGIAGMNGLGMAVTKYASSASRVTLSQGKTVLVWLFFLIVPTFSNIKGEKFSFLQLGGFVVMVFGIIVYNEILILPFC
;
A
#
# COMPACT_ATOMS: atom_id res chain seq x y z
N LEU A 1 -15.20 -2.96 13.94
CA LEU A 1 -14.56 -3.80 14.99
C LEU A 1 -13.99 -5.10 14.41
N LEU A 2 -14.79 -5.91 13.72
CA LEU A 2 -14.36 -7.20 13.13
C LEU A 2 -13.11 -7.09 12.26
N ILE A 3 -13.07 -6.07 11.41
CA ILE A 3 -11.93 -5.77 10.54
C ILE A 3 -10.63 -5.56 11.34
N PHE A 4 -10.68 -4.78 12.42
CA PHE A 4 -9.52 -4.54 13.30
C PHE A 4 -9.05 -5.81 14.00
N ILE A 5 -9.99 -6.65 14.46
CA ILE A 5 -9.66 -7.95 15.08
C ILE A 5 -8.97 -8.86 14.05
N GLY A 6 -9.50 -8.95 12.83
CA GLY A 6 -8.91 -9.72 11.74
C GLY A 6 -7.48 -9.27 11.41
N ILE A 7 -7.26 -7.96 11.26
CA ILE A 7 -5.90 -7.41 11.04
C ILE A 7 -4.99 -7.73 12.23
N GLY A 8 -5.47 -7.56 13.47
CA GLY A 8 -4.69 -7.84 14.68
C GLY A 8 -4.23 -9.29 14.75
N MET A 9 -5.08 -10.24 14.38
CA MET A 9 -4.72 -11.66 14.30
C MET A 9 -3.65 -11.93 13.24
N VAL A 10 -3.79 -11.36 12.04
CA VAL A 10 -2.79 -11.48 10.97
C VAL A 10 -1.45 -10.88 11.43
N ALA A 11 -1.47 -9.70 12.04
CA ALA A 11 -0.27 -9.05 12.56
C ALA A 11 0.41 -9.88 13.67
N ALA A 12 -0.36 -10.50 14.56
CA ALA A 12 0.17 -11.40 15.58
C ALA A 12 0.90 -12.60 14.98
N THR A 13 0.39 -13.17 13.87
CA THR A 13 1.07 -14.29 13.19
C THR A 13 2.44 -13.87 12.63
N ALA A 14 2.56 -12.65 12.13
CA ALA A 14 3.82 -12.12 11.63
C ALA A 14 4.84 -11.92 12.75
N LEU A 15 4.38 -11.52 13.94
CA LEU A 15 5.24 -11.38 15.13
C LEU A 15 5.71 -12.73 15.69
N LEU A 16 4.84 -13.74 15.67
CA LEU A 16 5.15 -15.10 16.15
C LEU A 16 6.05 -15.87 15.19
N ASN A 17 5.89 -15.66 13.88
CA ASN A 17 6.71 -16.29 12.84
C ASN A 17 8.00 -15.52 12.51
N LYS A 18 8.40 -14.59 13.38
CA LYS A 18 9.58 -13.76 13.15
C LYS A 18 10.82 -14.66 13.07
N GLY A 19 11.33 -14.86 11.86
CA GLY A 19 12.64 -15.47 11.64
C GLY A 19 13.72 -14.54 12.16
N ASP A 20 14.75 -15.12 12.76
CA ASP A 20 15.97 -14.44 13.20
C ASP A 20 16.65 -13.74 12.01
N SER A 21 16.28 -12.49 11.74
CA SER A 21 16.97 -11.67 10.76
C SER A 21 16.88 -10.20 11.18
N ASP A 22 18.05 -9.64 11.46
CA ASP A 22 18.39 -8.23 11.70
C ASP A 22 17.34 -7.39 12.43
N THR A 23 17.49 -7.34 13.75
CA THR A 23 16.80 -6.36 14.59
C THR A 23 17.20 -4.95 14.14
N SER A 24 16.21 -4.20 13.64
CA SER A 24 16.41 -2.81 13.22
C SER A 24 17.02 -1.97 14.35
N LYS A 25 17.90 -1.04 14.00
CA LYS A 25 18.65 -0.23 14.98
C LYS A 25 17.75 0.59 15.91
N ASN A 26 16.54 0.97 15.47
CA ASN A 26 15.56 1.72 16.26
C ASN A 26 14.11 1.36 15.84
N PRO A 27 13.53 0.24 16.33
CA PRO A 27 12.18 -0.17 15.93
C PRO A 27 11.10 0.82 16.39
N VAL A 28 11.30 1.49 17.53
CA VAL A 28 10.36 2.47 18.09
C VAL A 28 10.18 3.68 17.16
N LEU A 29 11.28 4.19 16.60
CA LEU A 29 11.22 5.32 15.66
C LEU A 29 10.46 4.94 14.38
N GLY A 30 10.69 3.74 13.85
CA GLY A 30 9.98 3.24 12.68
C GLY A 30 8.46 3.12 12.92
N ILE A 31 8.07 2.59 14.07
CA ILE A 31 6.64 2.51 14.45
C ILE A 31 6.03 3.90 14.60
N ALA A 32 6.73 4.85 15.24
CA ALA A 32 6.25 6.22 15.39
C ALA A 32 6.04 6.91 14.03
N MET A 33 6.99 6.76 13.10
CA MET A 33 6.86 7.28 11.73
C MET A 33 5.69 6.66 10.97
N LEU A 34 5.47 5.34 11.13
CA LEU A 34 4.35 4.64 10.50
C LEU A 34 3.01 5.16 11.01
N ILE A 35 2.84 5.30 12.32
CA ILE A 35 1.60 5.85 12.92
C ILE A 35 1.34 7.26 12.40
N GLY A 36 2.37 8.11 12.37
CA GLY A 36 2.24 9.47 11.83
C GLY A 36 1.78 9.48 10.37
N SER A 37 2.35 8.61 9.54
CA SER A 37 1.97 8.48 8.13
C SER A 37 0.51 8.07 7.94
N VAL A 38 0.03 7.09 8.72
CA VAL A 38 -1.36 6.60 8.64
C VAL A 38 -2.36 7.67 9.05
N ILE A 39 -2.05 8.48 10.07
CA ILE A 39 -2.91 9.60 10.49
C ILE A 39 -3.04 10.62 9.35
N ILE A 40 -1.91 11.01 8.72
CA ILE A 40 -1.92 11.96 7.60
C ILE A 40 -2.73 11.41 6.42
N GLN A 41 -2.55 10.13 6.09
CA GLN A 41 -3.31 9.47 5.02
C GLN A 41 -4.81 9.40 5.33
N GLY A 42 -5.19 9.13 6.58
CA GLY A 42 -6.60 9.16 6.99
C GLY A 42 -7.21 10.56 6.85
N CYS A 43 -6.49 11.60 7.29
CA CYS A 43 -6.92 12.99 7.11
C CYS A 43 -7.10 13.35 5.62
N GLN A 44 -6.17 12.92 4.76
CA GLN A 44 -6.25 13.13 3.32
C GLN A 44 -7.57 12.56 2.75
N TYR A 45 -7.91 11.31 3.07
CA TYR A 45 -9.12 10.67 2.55
C TYR A 45 -10.40 11.35 3.01
N ILE A 46 -10.44 11.86 4.24
CA ILE A 46 -11.59 12.62 4.78
C ILE A 46 -11.72 13.96 4.06
N VAL A 47 -10.60 14.66 3.81
CA VAL A 47 -10.60 15.92 3.07
C VAL A 47 -11.06 15.71 1.62
N GLU A 48 -10.58 14.66 0.96
CA GLU A 48 -11.01 14.27 -0.39
C GLU A 48 -12.51 13.99 -0.45
N GLU A 49 -13.04 13.22 0.51
CA GLU A 49 -14.47 12.93 0.61
C GLU A 49 -15.29 14.20 0.80
N LYS A 50 -14.86 15.09 1.72
CA LYS A 50 -15.54 16.37 1.95
C LYS A 50 -15.49 17.26 0.70
N LEU A 51 -14.37 17.28 -0.02
CA LEU A 51 -14.21 18.05 -1.26
C LEU A 51 -15.13 17.52 -2.37
N LEU A 52 -15.18 16.20 -2.54
CA LEU A 52 -16.05 15.52 -3.51
C LEU A 52 -17.54 15.64 -3.17
N GLY A 53 -17.88 15.73 -1.88
CA GLY A 53 -19.25 15.99 -1.43
C GLY A 53 -19.67 17.46 -1.56
N SER A 54 -18.74 18.41 -1.43
CA SER A 54 -19.04 19.85 -1.50
C SER A 54 -19.05 20.40 -2.93
N TYR A 55 -18.31 19.78 -3.85
CA TYR A 55 -18.17 20.23 -5.24
C TYR A 55 -18.43 19.09 -6.23
N TYR A 56 -19.10 19.39 -7.34
CA TYR A 56 -19.28 18.42 -8.43
C TYR A 56 -17.98 18.23 -9.23
N LEU A 57 -17.04 17.47 -8.65
CA LEU A 57 -15.77 17.14 -9.26
C LEU A 57 -15.81 15.71 -9.83
N ASN A 58 -15.20 15.52 -11.00
CA ASN A 58 -15.02 14.20 -11.56
C ASN A 58 -13.81 13.54 -10.85
N PRO A 59 -13.93 12.32 -10.30
CA PRO A 59 -12.84 11.62 -9.61
C PRO A 59 -11.55 11.56 -10.43
N MET A 60 -11.66 11.33 -11.74
CA MET A 60 -10.49 11.23 -12.62
C MET A 60 -9.73 12.55 -12.74
N LYS A 61 -10.43 13.69 -12.68
CA LYS A 61 -9.77 15.01 -12.70
C LYS A 61 -9.00 15.28 -11.41
N VAL A 62 -9.54 14.86 -10.27
CA VAL A 62 -8.88 15.04 -8.96
C VAL A 62 -7.60 14.21 -8.91
N VAL A 63 -7.68 12.92 -9.29
CA VAL A 63 -6.49 12.04 -9.37
C VAL A 63 -5.45 12.56 -10.35
N GLY A 64 -5.87 13.12 -11.48
CA GLY A 64 -4.96 13.75 -12.42
C GLY A 64 -4.19 14.91 -11.81
N TRP A 65 -4.86 15.76 -11.03
CA TRP A 65 -4.22 16.90 -10.37
C TRP A 65 -3.25 16.45 -9.27
N GLU A 66 -3.62 15.46 -8.48
CA GLU A 66 -2.73 14.82 -7.49
C GLU A 66 -1.50 14.21 -8.16
N GLY A 67 -1.68 13.52 -9.28
CA GLY A 67 -0.58 12.95 -10.06
C GLY A 67 0.39 14.00 -10.59
N ILE A 68 -0.13 15.14 -11.09
CA ILE A 68 0.70 16.25 -11.56
C ILE A 68 1.49 16.86 -10.40
N THR A 69 0.82 17.14 -9.27
CA THR A 69 1.50 17.69 -8.08
C THR A 69 2.57 16.75 -7.55
N GLY A 70 2.28 15.44 -7.46
CA GLY A 70 3.26 14.43 -7.07
C GLY A 70 4.44 14.36 -8.03
N THR A 71 4.18 14.42 -9.34
CA THR A 71 5.24 14.42 -10.36
C THR A 71 6.13 15.65 -10.25
N ILE A 72 5.57 16.84 -10.04
CA ILE A 72 6.34 18.08 -9.83
C ILE A 72 7.18 17.98 -8.56
N LEU A 73 6.59 17.48 -7.46
CA LEU A 73 7.29 17.31 -6.20
C LEU A 73 8.49 16.38 -6.35
N PHE A 74 8.30 15.20 -6.97
CA PHE A 74 9.40 14.26 -7.22
C PHE A 74 10.42 14.83 -8.22
N ALA A 75 10.00 15.54 -9.27
CA ALA A 75 10.94 16.16 -10.22
C ALA A 75 11.92 17.13 -9.53
N ILE A 76 11.51 17.77 -8.42
CA ILE A 76 12.36 18.65 -7.61
C ILE A 76 13.12 17.85 -6.54
N LEU A 77 12.47 16.87 -5.90
CA LEU A 77 13.03 16.13 -4.77
C LEU A 77 14.17 15.18 -5.19
N LEU A 78 14.01 14.43 -6.29
CA LEU A 78 15.01 13.44 -6.72
C LEU A 78 16.39 14.08 -6.97
N PRO A 79 16.52 15.23 -7.69
CA PRO A 79 17.79 15.93 -7.81
C PRO A 79 18.39 16.37 -6.48
N ILE A 80 17.57 16.80 -5.51
CA ILE A 80 18.06 17.20 -4.19
C ILE A 80 18.64 16.00 -3.45
N LEU A 81 17.93 14.86 -3.46
CA LEU A 81 18.37 13.62 -2.80
C LEU A 81 19.65 13.04 -3.41
N GLN A 82 19.93 13.33 -4.69
CA GLN A 82 21.18 12.95 -5.33
C GLN A 82 22.41 13.63 -4.71
N PHE A 83 22.27 14.80 -4.08
CA PHE A 83 23.37 15.51 -3.42
C PHE A 83 23.54 15.14 -1.94
N VAL A 84 22.63 14.35 -1.37
CA VAL A 84 22.70 13.99 0.05
C VAL A 84 23.57 12.75 0.21
N PRO A 85 24.74 12.86 0.87
CA PRO A 85 25.61 11.71 1.11
C PRO A 85 24.96 10.76 2.12
N CYS A 86 25.08 9.47 1.87
CA CYS A 86 24.53 8.43 2.71
C CYS A 86 25.52 7.28 2.91
N ASN A 87 25.85 7.00 4.17
CA ASN A 87 26.77 5.92 4.57
C ASN A 87 26.03 4.65 5.06
N ALA A 88 24.72 4.54 4.82
CA ALA A 88 23.97 3.35 5.18
C ALA A 88 24.21 2.23 4.15
N SER A 89 24.17 0.97 4.60
CA SER A 89 24.31 -0.21 3.73
C SER A 89 23.27 -0.32 2.62
N MET A 90 22.16 0.41 2.75
CA MET A 90 21.06 0.45 1.78
C MET A 90 21.25 1.53 0.70
N CYS A 91 22.26 2.39 0.83
CA CYS A 91 22.50 3.49 -0.09
C CYS A 91 23.40 3.06 -1.25
N SER A 92 22.93 3.28 -2.47
CA SER A 92 23.67 2.97 -3.70
C SER A 92 24.66 4.10 -4.00
N ASN A 93 25.93 3.77 -4.25
CA ASN A 93 27.00 4.74 -4.57
C ASN A 93 27.22 5.85 -3.52
N GLY A 94 26.90 5.61 -2.25
CA GLY A 94 27.17 6.57 -1.17
C GLY A 94 26.27 7.80 -1.16
N VAL A 95 25.18 7.78 -1.94
CA VAL A 95 24.14 8.83 -1.97
C VAL A 95 22.80 8.22 -1.59
N VAL A 96 21.87 9.06 -1.10
CA VAL A 96 20.51 8.60 -0.76
C VAL A 96 19.78 8.10 -2.01
N GLU A 97 19.96 8.78 -3.15
CA GLU A 97 19.35 8.40 -4.41
C GLU A 97 20.31 8.60 -5.59
N ASP A 98 20.52 7.56 -6.39
CA ASP A 98 21.28 7.65 -7.65
C ASP A 98 20.33 7.53 -8.85
N THR A 99 19.68 8.65 -9.17
CA THR A 99 18.71 8.74 -10.25
C THR A 99 19.34 8.40 -11.61
N ARG A 100 20.62 8.76 -11.83
CA ARG A 100 21.34 8.50 -13.09
C ARG A 100 21.56 7.00 -13.30
N LEU A 101 21.98 6.31 -12.25
CA LEU A 101 22.17 4.86 -12.29
C LEU A 101 20.83 4.14 -12.48
N ALA A 102 19.76 4.60 -11.82
CA ALA A 102 18.42 4.05 -12.00
C ALA A 102 17.96 4.14 -13.47
N PHE A 103 18.08 5.31 -14.12
CA PHE A 103 17.74 5.45 -15.53
C PHE A 103 18.61 4.59 -16.46
N SER A 104 19.90 4.42 -16.15
CA SER A 104 20.78 3.51 -16.90
C SER A 104 20.33 2.06 -16.80
N GLN A 105 19.87 1.61 -15.62
CA GLN A 105 19.37 0.24 -15.43
C GLN A 105 18.05 0.00 -16.15
N ILE A 106 17.14 0.98 -16.11
CA ILE A 106 15.86 0.94 -16.84
C ILE A 106 16.12 0.82 -18.33
N GLY A 107 17.03 1.62 -18.90
CA GLY A 107 17.36 1.56 -20.33
C GLY A 107 18.03 0.26 -20.78
N LYS A 108 18.73 -0.45 -19.89
CA LYS A 108 19.43 -1.70 -20.22
C LYS A 108 18.55 -2.94 -20.18
N SER A 109 17.46 -2.93 -19.39
CA SER A 109 16.60 -4.10 -19.20
C SER A 109 15.18 -3.85 -19.72
N PRO A 110 14.82 -4.39 -20.91
CA PRO A 110 13.45 -4.23 -21.43
C PRO A 110 12.40 -4.88 -20.52
N VAL A 111 12.79 -5.93 -19.79
CA VAL A 111 11.92 -6.59 -18.80
C VAL A 111 11.54 -5.61 -17.68
N LEU A 112 12.49 -4.80 -17.22
CA LEU A 112 12.24 -3.82 -16.15
C LEU A 112 11.27 -2.73 -16.61
N ILE A 113 11.40 -2.27 -17.86
CA ILE A 113 10.48 -1.30 -18.45
C ILE A 113 9.04 -1.83 -18.45
N ILE A 114 8.84 -3.10 -18.86
CA ILE A 114 7.51 -3.73 -18.86
C ILE A 114 6.91 -3.74 -17.44
N PHE A 115 7.70 -4.13 -16.43
CA PHE A 115 7.24 -4.12 -15.04
C PHE A 115 6.90 -2.71 -14.54
N ILE A 116 7.70 -1.71 -14.88
CA ILE A 116 7.43 -0.30 -14.53
C ILE A 116 6.14 0.17 -15.19
N CYS A 117 5.94 -0.10 -16.49
CA CYS A 117 4.72 0.27 -17.19
C CYS A 117 3.48 -0.37 -16.54
N PHE A 118 3.54 -1.67 -16.24
CA PHE A 118 2.46 -2.38 -15.57
C PHE A 118 2.19 -1.78 -14.17
N HIS A 119 3.24 -1.45 -13.44
CA HIS A 119 3.13 -0.84 -12.12
C HIS A 119 2.47 0.54 -12.16
N VAL A 120 2.87 1.40 -13.11
CA VAL A 120 2.29 2.74 -13.30
C VAL A 120 0.81 2.65 -13.65
N VAL A 121 0.43 1.78 -14.59
CA VAL A 121 -0.98 1.56 -14.96
C VAL A 121 -1.77 1.02 -13.76
N GLY A 122 -1.19 0.09 -13.00
CA GLY A 122 -1.79 -0.46 -11.79
C GLY A 122 -2.07 0.61 -10.72
N ILE A 123 -1.09 1.47 -10.43
CA ILE A 123 -1.26 2.58 -9.47
C ILE A 123 -2.31 3.58 -9.98
N ALA A 124 -2.26 3.97 -11.25
CA ALA A 124 -3.24 4.89 -11.82
C ALA A 124 -4.67 4.33 -11.72
N GLY A 125 -4.85 3.03 -12.03
CA GLY A 125 -6.12 2.34 -11.87
C GLY A 125 -6.59 2.29 -10.42
N MET A 126 -5.71 1.94 -9.47
CA MET A 126 -6.06 1.91 -8.04
C MET A 126 -6.44 3.29 -7.51
N ASN A 127 -5.74 4.35 -7.91
CA ASN A 127 -6.05 5.71 -7.47
C ASN A 127 -7.37 6.21 -8.07
N GLY A 128 -7.60 5.96 -9.37
CA GLY A 128 -8.84 6.30 -10.06
C GLY A 128 -10.06 5.60 -9.46
N LEU A 129 -9.98 4.27 -9.30
CA LEU A 129 -11.05 3.47 -8.71
C LEU A 129 -11.24 3.80 -7.22
N GLY A 130 -10.15 4.02 -6.48
CA GLY A 130 -10.21 4.44 -5.08
C GLY A 130 -10.95 5.75 -4.91
N MET A 131 -10.67 6.75 -5.74
CA MET A 131 -11.38 8.03 -5.72
C MET A 131 -12.84 7.91 -6.17
N ALA A 132 -13.14 7.00 -7.11
CA ALA A 132 -14.52 6.70 -7.46
C ALA A 132 -15.29 6.11 -6.27
N VAL A 133 -14.69 5.15 -5.53
CA VAL A 133 -15.28 4.60 -4.31
C VAL A 133 -15.50 5.69 -3.26
N THR A 134 -14.54 6.60 -3.04
CA THR A 134 -14.74 7.73 -2.11
C THR A 134 -15.94 8.58 -2.51
N LYS A 135 -16.13 8.82 -3.82
CA LYS A 135 -17.24 9.65 -4.31
C LYS A 135 -18.60 8.98 -4.19
N TYR A 136 -18.70 7.69 -4.52
CA TYR A 136 -19.98 6.99 -4.62
C TYR A 136 -20.38 6.23 -3.36
N ALA A 137 -19.43 5.93 -2.47
CA ALA A 137 -19.69 5.25 -1.20
C ALA A 137 -19.24 6.11 -0.02
N SER A 138 -17.96 6.03 0.35
CA SER A 138 -17.35 6.87 1.40
C SER A 138 -15.83 6.67 1.43
N SER A 139 -15.13 7.57 2.14
CA SER A 139 -13.71 7.36 2.44
C SER A 139 -13.47 6.09 3.27
N ALA A 140 -14.40 5.78 4.18
CA ALA A 140 -14.31 4.60 5.04
C ALA A 140 -14.52 3.28 4.26
N SER A 141 -15.41 3.26 3.25
CA SER A 141 -15.54 2.15 2.31
C SER A 141 -14.27 1.95 1.49
N ARG A 142 -13.62 3.04 1.01
CA ARG A 142 -12.33 2.96 0.31
C ARG A 142 -11.25 2.31 1.18
N VAL A 143 -11.11 2.75 2.44
CA VAL A 143 -10.11 2.18 3.35
C VAL A 143 -10.39 0.70 3.60
N THR A 144 -11.64 0.35 3.82
CA THR A 144 -12.07 -1.03 4.08
C THR A 144 -11.80 -1.95 2.89
N LEU A 145 -12.07 -1.51 1.66
CA LEU A 145 -11.75 -2.26 0.45
C LEU A 145 -10.23 -2.35 0.21
N SER A 146 -9.48 -1.29 0.52
CA SER A 146 -8.02 -1.29 0.42
C SER A 146 -7.38 -2.33 1.35
N GLN A 147 -7.98 -2.64 2.49
CA GLN A 147 -7.47 -3.70 3.37
C GLN A 147 -7.61 -5.10 2.75
N GLY A 148 -8.67 -5.34 1.97
CA GLY A 148 -8.89 -6.60 1.26
C GLY A 148 -7.78 -6.98 0.27
N LYS A 149 -7.06 -6.00 -0.30
CA LYS A 149 -5.94 -6.28 -1.24
C LYS A 149 -4.83 -7.11 -0.62
N THR A 150 -4.64 -7.03 0.71
CA THR A 150 -3.62 -7.78 1.43
C THR A 150 -3.89 -9.29 1.37
N VAL A 151 -5.16 -9.71 1.33
CA VAL A 151 -5.57 -11.10 1.14
C VAL A 151 -5.11 -11.62 -0.22
N LEU A 152 -5.32 -10.83 -1.28
CA LEU A 152 -4.92 -11.20 -2.64
C LEU A 152 -3.40 -11.35 -2.77
N VAL A 153 -2.66 -10.42 -2.16
CA VAL A 153 -1.19 -10.50 -2.11
C VAL A 153 -0.72 -11.74 -1.37
N TRP A 154 -1.33 -12.06 -0.22
CA TRP A 154 -1.03 -13.26 0.54
C TRP A 154 -1.32 -14.55 -0.27
N LEU A 155 -2.47 -14.64 -0.93
CA LEU A 155 -2.79 -15.77 -1.80
C LEU A 155 -1.78 -15.93 -2.93
N PHE A 156 -1.35 -14.81 -3.54
CA PHE A 156 -0.32 -14.83 -4.57
C PHE A 156 1.01 -15.38 -4.04
N PHE A 157 1.49 -14.90 -2.89
CA PHE A 157 2.74 -15.38 -2.28
C PHE A 157 2.68 -16.82 -1.75
N LEU A 158 1.48 -17.37 -1.53
CA LEU A 158 1.28 -18.78 -1.21
C LEU A 158 1.28 -19.67 -2.46
N ILE A 159 0.72 -19.19 -3.57
CA ILE A 159 0.59 -19.96 -4.81
C ILE A 159 1.91 -19.96 -5.60
N VAL A 160 2.59 -18.82 -5.73
CA VAL A 160 3.81 -18.69 -6.55
C VAL A 160 4.92 -19.70 -6.20
N PRO A 161 5.22 -20.02 -4.92
CA PRO A 161 6.20 -21.04 -4.54
C PRO A 161 5.83 -22.46 -5.02
N THR A 162 4.55 -22.71 -5.26
CA THR A 162 4.07 -23.98 -5.81
C THR A 162 4.46 -24.12 -7.29
N PHE A 163 4.61 -23.00 -8.00
CA PHE A 163 4.93 -22.95 -9.43
C PHE A 163 6.37 -22.54 -9.74
N SER A 164 7.08 -21.95 -8.77
CA SER A 164 8.46 -21.49 -8.91
C SER A 164 9.24 -21.89 -7.65
N ASN A 165 10.46 -22.42 -7.79
CA ASN A 165 11.35 -22.85 -6.67
C ASN A 165 11.86 -21.67 -5.80
N ILE A 166 11.03 -20.66 -5.59
CA ILE A 166 11.29 -19.47 -4.80
C ILE A 166 10.71 -19.73 -3.40
N LYS A 167 11.46 -19.39 -2.36
CA LYS A 167 10.95 -19.41 -0.99
C LYS A 167 9.84 -18.37 -0.87
N GLY A 168 8.59 -18.80 -0.79
CA GLY A 168 7.49 -17.91 -0.41
C GLY A 168 6.99 -18.20 0.99
N GLU A 169 5.76 -17.76 1.23
CA GLU A 169 5.19 -17.71 2.56
C GLU A 169 4.75 -19.10 3.03
N LYS A 170 5.03 -19.46 4.28
CA LYS A 170 4.55 -20.70 4.88
C LYS A 170 3.08 -20.53 5.26
N PHE A 171 2.25 -21.48 4.85
CA PHE A 171 0.84 -21.45 5.19
C PHE A 171 0.63 -21.54 6.72
N SER A 172 -0.14 -20.59 7.26
CA SER A 172 -0.51 -20.53 8.68
C SER A 172 -2.03 -20.47 8.81
N PHE A 173 -2.60 -21.43 9.55
CA PHE A 173 -4.05 -21.48 9.82
C PHE A 173 -4.55 -20.25 10.57
N LEU A 174 -3.72 -19.69 11.47
CA LEU A 174 -4.08 -18.49 12.22
C LEU A 174 -4.14 -17.25 11.31
N GLN A 175 -3.29 -17.20 10.28
CA GLN A 175 -3.30 -16.13 9.28
C GLN A 175 -4.52 -16.23 8.36
N LEU A 176 -4.87 -17.44 7.91
CA LEU A 176 -6.11 -17.70 7.18
C LEU A 176 -7.34 -17.27 7.99
N GLY A 177 -7.40 -17.65 9.27
CA GLY A 177 -8.50 -17.25 10.16
C GLY A 177 -8.62 -15.73 10.29
N GLY A 178 -7.50 -15.02 10.44
CA GLY A 178 -7.47 -13.55 10.47
C GLY A 178 -8.00 -12.92 9.18
N PHE A 179 -7.64 -13.46 8.01
CA PHE A 179 -8.18 -12.99 6.73
C PHE A 179 -9.67 -13.30 6.56
N VAL A 180 -10.16 -14.45 7.00
CA VAL A 180 -11.60 -14.79 6.96
C VAL A 180 -12.40 -13.79 7.81
N VAL A 181 -11.95 -13.51 9.03
CA VAL A 181 -12.60 -12.53 9.92
C VAL A 181 -12.56 -11.13 9.30
N MET A 182 -11.45 -10.76 8.67
CA MET A 182 -11.31 -9.48 7.97
C MET A 182 -12.30 -9.35 6.81
N VAL A 183 -12.34 -10.35 5.91
CA VAL A 183 -13.26 -10.37 4.74
C VAL A 183 -14.72 -10.34 5.20
N PHE A 184 -15.06 -11.12 6.21
CA PHE A 184 -16.40 -11.09 6.80
C PHE A 184 -16.75 -9.68 7.32
N GLY A 185 -15.80 -9.04 8.03
CA GLY A 185 -15.96 -7.67 8.48
C GLY A 185 -16.15 -6.66 7.34
N ILE A 186 -15.46 -6.82 6.21
CA ILE A 186 -15.61 -5.99 5.00
C ILE A 186 -17.02 -6.15 4.40
N ILE A 187 -17.53 -7.37 4.31
CA ILE A 187 -18.85 -7.69 3.74
C ILE A 187 -19.96 -7.08 4.61
N VAL A 188 -19.88 -7.26 5.92
CA VAL A 188 -20.84 -6.70 6.88
C VAL A 188 -20.79 -5.16 6.86
N TYR A 189 -19.60 -4.56 6.78
CA TYR A 189 -19.44 -3.12 6.75
C TYR A 189 -20.05 -2.47 5.50
N ASN A 190 -19.94 -3.11 4.34
CA ASN A 190 -20.52 -2.60 3.10
C ASN A 190 -22.00 -2.99 2.91
N GLU A 191 -22.67 -3.47 3.96
CA GLU A 191 -24.09 -3.87 3.95
C GLU A 191 -24.47 -4.91 2.88
N ILE A 192 -23.48 -5.63 2.33
CA ILE A 192 -23.70 -6.71 1.35
C ILE A 192 -24.43 -7.88 2.03
N LEU A 193 -24.16 -8.08 3.33
CA LEU A 193 -24.84 -9.07 4.17
C LEU A 193 -25.52 -8.33 5.32
N ILE A 194 -26.83 -8.17 5.20
CA ILE A 194 -27.68 -7.57 6.22
C ILE A 194 -27.95 -8.64 7.28
N LEU A 195 -27.32 -8.53 8.44
CA LEU A 195 -27.57 -9.44 9.56
C LEU A 195 -28.93 -9.07 10.20
N PRO A 196 -29.85 -10.03 10.38
CA PRO A 196 -31.20 -9.76 10.90
C PRO A 196 -31.25 -9.44 12.41
N PHE A 197 -30.11 -9.15 13.04
CA PHE A 197 -29.98 -8.97 14.49
C PHE A 197 -29.68 -7.52 14.90
N CYS A 198 -29.95 -6.53 14.04
CA CYS A 198 -29.90 -5.11 14.38
C CYS A 198 -31.15 -4.39 13.89
#